data_AF-A0A920MVI2-F1
#
_entry.id   AF-A0A920MVI2-F1
#
_cell.length_a   1.000
_cell.length_b   1.000
_cell.length_c   1.000
_cell.angle_alpha   90.00
_cell.angle_beta   90.00
_cell.angle_gamma   90.00
#
_symmetry.space_group_name_H-M   'P 1'
#
loop_
_entity.id
_entity.type
_entity.pdbx_description
1 polymer ?
#
loop_
_entity_poly.entity_id
_entity_poly.type
_entity_poly.pdbx_seq_one_letter_code
_entity_poly.pdbx_strand_id
1 'polypeptide(L)'
;MIKPLKIILNNKIYLFLLFAATILSCSKTGLSVDELDKKYNIYISRLSDDEVRKNINKGLLPIAIKDNIDVVGFANTGGSVALENNYPSKNAPLIQKLLDNGYFFAGKTIFQNGLILDHRVPQVDGLVWEVK
;
A
#
# COMPACT_ATOMS: atom_id res chain seq x y z
N MET A 1 -54.23 -24.76 26.79
CA MET A 1 -53.97 -23.46 26.13
C MET A 1 -52.48 -23.12 26.19
N ILE A 2 -51.63 -23.59 25.26
CA ILE A 2 -50.18 -23.26 25.26
C ILE A 2 -49.62 -22.99 23.84
N LYS A 3 -50.45 -23.13 22.78
CA LYS A 3 -49.98 -23.01 21.38
C LYS A 3 -49.46 -21.63 20.95
N PRO A 4 -50.02 -20.47 21.37
CA PRO A 4 -49.57 -19.18 20.84
C PRO A 4 -48.23 -18.71 21.47
N LEU A 5 -47.94 -19.14 22.70
CA LEU A 5 -46.72 -18.73 23.41
C LEU A 5 -45.45 -19.36 22.80
N LYS A 6 -45.58 -20.58 22.25
CA LYS A 6 -44.47 -21.30 21.60
C LYS A 6 -44.08 -20.67 20.25
N ILE A 7 -45.03 -20.07 19.54
CA ILE A 7 -44.81 -19.39 18.25
C ILE A 7 -44.06 -18.07 18.45
N ILE A 8 -44.41 -17.31 19.49
CA ILE A 8 -43.76 -16.03 19.82
C ILE A 8 -42.32 -16.25 20.31
N LEU A 9 -42.05 -17.34 21.05
CA LEU A 9 -40.70 -17.68 21.49
C LEU A 9 -39.77 -18.05 20.32
N ASN A 10 -40.32 -18.69 19.28
CA ASN A 10 -39.57 -19.09 18.08
C ASN A 10 -39.16 -17.88 17.21
N ASN A 11 -40.00 -16.84 17.13
CA ASN A 11 -39.69 -15.62 16.36
C ASN A 11 -38.55 -14.78 16.97
N LYS A 12 -38.42 -14.76 18.30
CA LYS A 12 -37.29 -14.05 18.96
C LYS A 12 -35.96 -14.78 18.75
N ILE A 13 -35.98 -16.11 18.75
CA ILE A 13 -34.81 -16.94 18.44
C ILE A 13 -34.36 -16.71 17.00
N TYR A 14 -35.30 -16.65 16.04
CA TYR A 14 -34.97 -16.32 14.65
C TYR A 14 -34.34 -14.93 14.49
N LEU A 15 -34.86 -13.93 15.22
CA LEU A 15 -34.30 -12.58 15.18
C LEU A 15 -32.88 -12.53 15.78
N PHE A 16 -32.62 -13.31 16.83
CA PHE A 16 -31.31 -13.42 17.45
C PHE A 16 -30.31 -14.17 16.56
N LEU A 17 -30.74 -15.24 15.89
CA LEU A 17 -29.92 -15.99 14.92
C LEU A 17 -29.61 -15.14 13.68
N LEU A 18 -30.56 -14.32 13.21
CA LEU A 18 -30.34 -13.39 12.11
C LEU A 18 -29.32 -12.30 12.47
N PHE A 19 -29.37 -11.79 13.71
CA PHE A 19 -28.40 -10.83 14.24
C PHE A 19 -27.02 -11.45 14.45
N ALA A 20 -26.94 -12.71 14.89
CA ALA A 20 -25.67 -13.44 15.00
C ALA A 20 -25.04 -13.71 13.62
N ALA A 21 -25.84 -14.06 12.62
CA ALA A 21 -25.36 -14.30 11.26
C ALA A 21 -24.79 -13.03 10.59
N THR A 22 -25.34 -11.85 10.87
CA THR A 22 -24.80 -10.58 10.36
C THR A 22 -23.52 -10.14 11.06
N ILE A 23 -23.32 -10.49 12.35
CA ILE A 23 -22.06 -10.23 13.07
C ILE A 23 -20.92 -11.14 12.56
N LEU A 24 -21.21 -12.38 12.16
CA LEU A 24 -20.20 -13.30 11.62
C LEU A 24 -19.75 -12.97 10.18
N SER A 25 -20.49 -12.13 9.46
CA SER A 25 -20.20 -11.81 8.05
C SER A 25 -19.10 -10.75 7.84
N CYS A 26 -18.43 -10.27 8.89
CA CYS A 26 -17.32 -9.33 8.73
C CYS A 26 -15.97 -10.06 8.61
N SER A 27 -15.76 -10.81 7.52
CA SER A 27 -14.40 -11.21 7.13
C SER A 27 -13.78 -10.05 6.36
N LYS A 28 -13.10 -9.13 7.03
CA LYS A 28 -12.15 -8.25 6.34
C LYS A 28 -10.95 -9.09 5.91
N THR A 29 -11.08 -9.79 4.79
CA THR A 29 -9.92 -10.26 4.03
C THR A 29 -9.45 -9.11 3.14
N GLY A 30 -9.01 -8.03 3.79
CA GLY A 30 -8.25 -7.00 3.10
C GLY A 30 -6.91 -7.62 2.74
N LEU A 31 -6.64 -7.78 1.45
CA LEU A 31 -5.35 -8.23 0.94
C LEU A 31 -4.26 -7.32 1.52
N SER A 32 -3.23 -7.89 2.14
CA SER A 32 -2.19 -7.08 2.79
C SER A 32 -1.36 -6.33 1.74
N VAL A 33 -0.96 -5.09 2.06
CA VAL A 33 -0.02 -4.32 1.21
C VAL A 33 1.28 -5.11 1.02
N ASP A 34 1.71 -5.88 2.02
CA ASP A 34 2.88 -6.77 1.92
C ASP A 34 2.67 -7.92 0.93
N GLU A 35 1.46 -8.49 0.89
CA GLU A 35 1.15 -9.56 -0.05
C GLU A 35 1.13 -9.03 -1.48
N LEU A 36 0.58 -7.82 -1.67
CA LEU A 36 0.59 -7.12 -2.95
C LEU A 36 2.00 -6.75 -3.38
N ASP A 37 2.79 -6.17 -2.48
CA ASP A 37 4.16 -5.77 -2.76
C ASP A 37 5.00 -6.99 -3.11
N LYS A 38 4.91 -8.08 -2.34
CA LYS A 38 5.62 -9.33 -2.67
C LYS A 38 5.17 -9.97 -3.98
N LYS A 39 3.89 -9.82 -4.34
CA LYS A 39 3.33 -10.40 -5.57
C LYS A 39 3.71 -9.60 -6.82
N TYR A 40 3.73 -8.27 -6.71
CA TYR A 40 3.90 -7.37 -7.85
C TYR A 40 5.22 -6.58 -7.83
N ASN A 41 6.04 -6.75 -6.78
CA ASN A 41 7.31 -6.06 -6.52
C ASN A 41 7.20 -4.53 -6.65
N ILE A 42 6.20 -3.93 -6.01
CA ILE A 42 5.79 -2.54 -6.23
C ILE A 42 6.87 -1.57 -5.72
N TYR A 43 7.48 -1.87 -4.58
CA TYR A 43 8.46 -1.03 -3.91
C TYR A 43 9.88 -1.56 -4.05
N ILE A 44 10.82 -0.67 -4.33
CA ILE A 44 12.27 -0.91 -4.20
C ILE A 44 12.68 -0.73 -2.73
N SER A 45 12.12 0.30 -2.09
CA SER A 45 12.29 0.55 -0.66
C SER A 45 11.00 1.14 -0.10
N ARG A 46 10.65 0.79 1.14
CA ARG A 46 9.47 1.32 1.81
C ARG A 46 9.70 1.44 3.32
N LEU A 47 8.94 2.33 3.95
CA LEU A 47 8.87 2.40 5.40
C LEU A 47 8.24 1.12 5.96
N SER A 48 8.63 0.80 7.19
CA SER A 48 7.98 -0.27 7.95
C SER A 48 6.50 0.04 8.16
N ASP A 49 5.70 -1.01 8.27
CA ASP A 49 4.26 -0.89 8.53
C ASP A 49 3.93 -0.06 9.77
N ASP A 50 4.73 -0.21 10.83
CA ASP A 50 4.52 0.53 12.06
C ASP A 50 4.81 2.02 11.88
N GLU A 51 5.79 2.36 11.05
CA GLU A 51 6.11 3.75 10.73
C GLU A 51 5.06 4.38 9.80
N VAL A 52 4.55 3.61 8.82
CA VAL A 52 3.41 4.02 8.00
C VAL A 52 2.18 4.27 8.88
N ARG A 53 1.82 3.34 9.77
CA ARG A 53 0.70 3.48 10.71
C ARG A 53 0.89 4.69 11.62
N LYS A 54 2.10 4.90 12.15
CA LYS A 54 2.42 6.06 12.99
C LYS A 54 2.18 7.38 12.26
N ASN A 55 2.55 7.49 10.99
CA ASN A 55 2.32 8.71 10.21
C ASN A 55 0.85 8.90 9.84
N ILE A 56 0.13 7.83 9.51
CA ILE A 56 -1.33 7.86 9.29
C ILE A 56 -2.07 8.32 10.56
N ASN A 57 -1.67 7.82 11.74
CA ASN A 57 -2.27 8.21 13.01
C ASN A 57 -2.01 9.69 13.37
N LYS A 58 -1.00 10.31 12.76
CA LYS A 58 -0.77 11.77 12.86
C LYS A 58 -1.62 12.58 11.87
N GLY A 59 -2.45 11.93 11.05
CA GLY A 59 -3.28 12.56 10.03
C GLY A 59 -2.58 12.81 8.70
N LEU A 60 -1.39 12.24 8.47
CA LEU A 60 -0.66 12.39 7.21
C LEU A 60 -1.14 11.39 6.16
N LEU A 61 -1.09 11.80 4.89
CA LEU A 61 -1.51 10.97 3.76
C LEU A 61 -0.31 10.23 3.12
N PRO A 62 -0.34 8.88 3.04
CA PRO A 62 0.76 8.12 2.46
C PRO A 62 0.79 8.25 0.93
N ILE A 63 1.98 8.44 0.38
CA ILE A 63 2.22 8.40 -1.07
C ILE A 63 3.50 7.63 -1.41
N ALA A 64 3.47 6.95 -2.54
CA ALA A 64 4.62 6.28 -3.14
C ALA A 64 5.20 7.15 -4.26
N ILE A 65 6.53 7.19 -4.38
CA ILE A 65 7.22 8.08 -5.33
C ILE A 65 8.11 7.26 -6.26
N LYS A 66 8.12 7.61 -7.55
CA LYS A 66 8.99 6.97 -8.53
C LYS A 66 10.46 7.07 -8.13
N ASP A 67 11.23 6.01 -8.33
CA ASP A 67 12.60 5.92 -7.80
C ASP A 67 13.55 7.01 -8.31
N ASN A 68 13.30 7.56 -9.50
CA ASN A 68 14.11 8.63 -10.09
C ASN A 68 13.88 10.05 -9.52
N ILE A 69 13.03 10.22 -8.50
CA ILE A 69 12.74 11.53 -7.88
C ILE A 69 13.43 11.66 -6.52
N ASP A 70 14.16 12.75 -6.29
CA ASP A 70 14.87 12.96 -5.02
C ASP A 70 13.94 13.13 -3.83
N VAL A 71 14.09 12.22 -2.85
CA VAL A 71 13.40 12.24 -1.55
C VAL A 71 14.43 11.96 -0.47
N VAL A 72 14.60 12.89 0.46
CA VAL A 72 15.54 12.73 1.57
C VAL A 72 15.13 11.54 2.44
N GLY A 73 16.11 10.71 2.80
CA GLY A 73 15.88 9.47 3.59
C GLY A 73 15.66 8.22 2.73
N PHE A 74 15.57 8.35 1.41
CA PHE A 74 15.48 7.22 0.48
C PHE A 74 16.57 7.32 -0.59
N ALA A 75 17.09 6.18 -1.05
CA ALA A 75 17.99 6.17 -2.20
C ALA A 75 17.22 6.56 -3.47
N ASN A 76 17.83 7.36 -4.33
CA ASN A 76 17.40 7.57 -5.72
C ASN A 76 18.30 6.71 -6.62
N THR A 77 17.87 5.47 -6.90
CA THR A 77 18.70 4.52 -7.66
C THR A 77 18.53 4.69 -9.17
N GLY A 78 17.46 5.36 -9.62
CA GLY A 78 17.13 5.45 -11.03
C GLY A 78 17.06 4.09 -11.73
N GLY A 79 16.74 3.01 -10.99
CA GLY A 79 16.76 1.63 -11.47
C GLY A 79 18.15 1.08 -11.81
N SER A 80 19.23 1.61 -11.21
CA SER A 80 20.61 1.19 -11.48
C SER A 80 21.36 0.77 -10.21
N VAL A 81 22.04 -0.38 -10.27
CA VAL A 81 22.94 -0.88 -9.21
C VAL A 81 24.01 0.15 -8.86
N ALA A 82 24.52 0.88 -9.87
CA ALA A 82 25.57 1.88 -9.66
C ALA A 82 25.12 3.05 -8.75
N LEU A 83 23.81 3.25 -8.59
CA LEU A 83 23.21 4.32 -7.81
C LEU A 83 22.46 3.81 -6.57
N GLU A 84 22.63 2.53 -6.19
CA GLU A 84 21.89 1.95 -5.05
C GLU A 84 22.10 2.69 -3.72
N ASN A 85 23.23 3.37 -3.59
CA ASN A 85 23.60 4.16 -2.40
C ASN A 85 23.55 5.69 -2.65
N ASN A 86 22.84 6.13 -3.70
CA ASN A 86 22.68 7.55 -4.00
C ASN A 86 21.55 8.17 -3.16
N TYR A 87 21.90 8.71 -1.99
CA TYR A 87 20.95 9.38 -1.10
C TYR A 87 21.01 10.91 -1.32
N PRO A 88 19.93 11.54 -1.81
CA PRO A 88 19.91 12.98 -2.02
C PRO A 88 19.89 13.72 -0.69
N SER A 89 20.59 14.85 -0.62
CA SER A 89 20.62 15.72 0.56
C SER A 89 19.45 16.71 0.61
N LYS A 90 18.68 16.82 -0.47
CA LYS A 90 17.53 17.74 -0.60
C LYS A 90 16.39 17.05 -1.33
N ASN A 91 15.15 17.39 -0.95
CA ASN A 91 13.95 16.95 -1.65
C ASN A 91 13.85 17.66 -3.00
N ALA A 92 13.30 16.97 -4.00
CA ALA A 92 12.86 17.64 -5.23
C ALA A 92 11.76 18.68 -4.91
N PRO A 93 11.60 19.76 -5.70
CA PRO A 93 10.63 20.82 -5.39
C PRO A 93 9.18 20.34 -5.24
N LEU A 94 8.76 19.36 -6.05
CA LEU A 94 7.43 18.75 -5.94
C LEU A 94 7.27 17.98 -4.61
N ILE A 95 8.31 17.26 -4.21
CA ILE A 95 8.34 16.47 -2.98
C ILE A 95 8.19 17.40 -1.77
N GLN A 96 8.89 18.54 -1.76
CA GLN A 96 8.73 19.51 -0.67
C GLN A 96 7.29 20.05 -0.60
N LYS A 97 6.70 20.42 -1.74
CA LYS A 97 5.30 20.87 -1.78
C LYS A 97 4.33 19.83 -1.22
N LEU A 98 4.53 18.54 -1.51
CA LEU A 98 3.67 17.48 -0.98
C LEU A 98 3.82 17.35 0.55
N LEU A 99 5.05 17.35 1.07
CA LEU A 99 5.28 17.34 2.52
C LEU A 99 4.61 18.51 3.22
N ASP A 100 4.73 19.72 2.67
CA ASP A 100 4.14 20.94 3.22
C ASP A 100 2.61 20.88 3.25
N ASN A 101 1.99 20.00 2.45
CA ASN A 101 0.53 19.82 2.36
C ASN A 101 0.02 18.54 3.07
N GLY A 102 0.79 17.98 4.01
CA GLY A 102 0.33 16.90 4.87
C GLY A 102 0.48 15.49 4.27
N TYR A 103 1.30 15.34 3.24
CA TYR A 103 1.69 14.03 2.72
C TYR A 103 2.95 13.50 3.42
N PHE A 104 3.12 12.18 3.41
CA PHE A 104 4.39 11.54 3.75
C PHE A 104 4.73 10.43 2.77
N PHE A 105 6.02 10.15 2.62
CA PHE A 105 6.51 9.16 1.67
C PHE A 105 6.53 7.78 2.30
N ALA A 106 5.73 6.87 1.76
CA ALA A 106 5.67 5.49 2.21
C ALA A 106 6.78 4.62 1.58
N GLY A 107 7.29 5.00 0.41
CA GLY A 107 8.36 4.27 -0.26
C GLY A 107 8.65 4.74 -1.68
N LYS A 108 9.67 4.10 -2.29
CA LYS A 108 10.13 4.30 -3.66
C LYS A 108 9.61 3.18 -4.54
N THR A 109 8.93 3.52 -5.64
CA THR A 109 8.39 2.54 -6.59
C THR A 109 9.37 2.28 -7.73
N ILE A 110 9.19 1.14 -8.39
CA ILE A 110 10.03 0.72 -9.50
C ILE A 110 10.20 1.81 -10.56
N PHE A 111 11.41 1.94 -11.07
CA PHE A 111 11.74 2.68 -12.28
C PHE A 111 12.51 1.75 -13.22
N GLN A 112 12.01 1.53 -14.44
CA GLN A 112 12.79 0.86 -15.47
C GLN A 112 13.56 1.90 -16.27
N ASN A 113 14.89 1.81 -16.24
CA ASN A 113 15.77 2.62 -17.06
C ASN A 113 16.10 1.84 -18.34
N GLY A 114 15.88 2.42 -19.52
CA GLY A 114 16.12 1.76 -20.81
C GLY A 114 17.60 1.48 -21.14
N LEU A 115 18.52 1.86 -20.25
CA LEU A 115 19.98 1.78 -20.45
C LEU A 115 20.68 0.68 -19.64
N ILE A 116 20.05 0.11 -18.60
CA ILE A 116 20.60 -1.00 -17.82
C ILE A 116 19.45 -1.94 -17.44
N LEU A 117 19.48 -3.17 -17.96
CA LEU A 117 18.56 -4.23 -17.54
C LEU A 117 19.01 -4.77 -16.17
N ASP A 118 18.65 -4.09 -15.08
CA ASP A 118 18.79 -4.66 -13.73
C ASP A 118 17.85 -5.88 -13.61
N HIS A 119 18.41 -7.05 -13.30
CA HIS A 119 17.69 -8.31 -13.10
C HIS A 119 16.78 -8.29 -11.85
N ARG A 120 16.86 -7.23 -11.03
CA ARG A 120 15.98 -6.98 -9.88
C ARG A 120 14.69 -6.25 -10.26
N VAL A 121 14.61 -5.64 -11.43
CA VAL A 121 13.34 -5.12 -11.96
C VAL A 121 12.60 -6.31 -12.58
N PRO A 122 11.39 -6.68 -12.10
CA PRO A 122 10.57 -7.67 -12.78
C PRO A 122 10.38 -7.19 -14.21
N GLN A 123 10.90 -7.95 -15.17
CA GLN A 123 10.54 -7.77 -16.56
C GLN A 123 9.09 -8.23 -16.63
N VAL A 124 8.15 -7.29 -16.54
CA VAL A 124 6.74 -7.62 -16.73
C VAL A 124 6.57 -7.88 -18.22
N ASP A 125 6.48 -9.16 -18.59
CA ASP A 125 6.21 -9.58 -19.96
C ASP A 125 4.97 -8.81 -20.48
N GLY A 126 5.20 -7.90 -21.43
CA GLY A 126 4.14 -7.09 -22.07
C GLY A 126 4.12 -5.60 -21.74
N LEU A 127 5.01 -5.07 -20.90
CA LEU A 127 5.17 -3.62 -20.66
C LEU A 127 6.46 -3.07 -21.26
N VAL A 128 6.74 -3.42 -22.52
CA VAL A 128 7.67 -2.64 -23.34
C VAL A 128 6.92 -1.39 -23.76
N TRP A 129 7.20 -0.26 -23.11
CA TRP A 129 6.79 1.04 -23.63
C TRP A 129 7.62 1.30 -24.89
N GLU A 130 7.06 0.99 -26.07
CA GLU A 130 7.58 1.55 -27.31
C GLU A 130 7.49 3.08 -27.20
N VAL A 131 8.67 3.69 -27.14
CA VAL A 131 8.80 5.13 -27.34
C VAL A 131 8.42 5.38 -28.80
N LYS A 132 7.21 5.91 -29.02
CA LYS A 132 6.83 6.50 -30.29
C LYS A 132 7.65 7.75 -30.57
#